data_AF-A0AAW9IYA3-F1
#
_entry.id   AF-A0AAW9IYA3-F1
#
_cell.length_a   1.000
_cell.length_b   1.000
_cell.length_c   1.000
_cell.angle_alpha   90.00
_cell.angle_beta   90.00
_cell.angle_gamma   90.00
#
_symmetry.space_group_name_H-M   'P 1'
#
loop_
_entity.id
_entity.type
_entity.pdbx_description
1 polymer ?
#
loop_
_entity_poly.entity_id
_entity_poly.type
_entity_poly.pdbx_seq_one_letter_code
_entity_poly.pdbx_strand_id
1 'polypeptide(L)'
;GRANKYIDETTPWILAKDEEKKERLGTVLYNLVESLRFASVLLSAFLPDTSKKINEQINTTNISFESLSSFNGTVVGTKVQKGEALFPRIDVDKKLAELDALREAQLAENKKDEKREITPIKEEITIEDFEKIDLRVVKV
;
A
#
# COMPACT_ATOMS: atom_id res chain seq x y z
N GLY A 1 -15.68 5.12 -12.91
CA GLY A 1 -16.70 5.68 -13.81
C GLY A 1 -18.11 5.22 -13.48
N ARG A 2 -18.45 3.95 -13.76
CA ARG A 2 -19.83 3.45 -13.66
C ARG A 2 -20.45 3.51 -12.26
N ALA A 3 -19.69 3.12 -11.22
CA ALA A 3 -20.16 3.18 -9.83
C ALA A 3 -20.49 4.62 -9.37
N ASN A 4 -19.63 5.60 -9.71
CA ASN A 4 -19.92 7.01 -9.43
C ASN A 4 -21.18 7.49 -10.15
N LYS A 5 -21.31 7.17 -11.46
CA LYS A 5 -22.53 7.50 -12.20
C LYS A 5 -23.77 6.83 -11.60
N TYR A 6 -23.63 5.60 -11.09
CA TYR A 6 -24.72 4.90 -10.42
C TYR A 6 -25.16 5.60 -9.12
N ILE A 7 -24.23 6.19 -8.37
CA ILE A 7 -24.54 7.05 -7.22
C ILE A 7 -25.38 8.25 -7.66
N ASP A 8 -24.97 8.92 -8.74
CA ASP A 8 -25.69 10.09 -9.28
C ASP A 8 -27.09 9.73 -9.80
N GLU A 9 -27.22 8.60 -10.49
CA GLU A 9 -28.50 8.11 -11.04
C GLU A 9 -29.47 7.63 -9.96
N THR A 10 -28.95 7.07 -8.85
CA THR A 10 -29.78 6.51 -7.76
C THR A 10 -30.01 7.47 -6.61
N THR A 11 -29.18 8.50 -6.45
CA THR A 11 -29.29 9.53 -5.41
C THR A 11 -29.58 8.94 -4.02
N PRO A 12 -28.70 8.08 -3.47
CA PRO A 12 -28.98 7.33 -2.24
C PRO A 12 -29.28 8.23 -1.02
N TRP A 13 -28.75 9.46 -0.99
CA TRP A 13 -29.06 10.46 0.05
C TRP A 13 -30.51 10.97 0.01
N ILE A 14 -31.20 10.83 -1.13
CA ILE A 14 -32.64 11.12 -1.24
C ILE A 14 -33.43 9.89 -0.79
N LEU A 15 -33.04 8.70 -1.26
CA LEU A 15 -33.67 7.44 -0.86
C LEU A 15 -33.62 7.22 0.66
N ALA A 16 -32.53 7.64 1.32
CA ALA A 16 -32.36 7.54 2.77
C ALA A 16 -33.31 8.43 3.60
N LYS A 17 -34.03 9.36 2.97
CA LYS A 17 -35.00 10.23 3.67
C LYS A 17 -36.41 9.62 3.70
N ASP A 18 -36.64 8.54 2.98
CA ASP A 18 -37.95 7.93 2.80
C ASP A 18 -37.91 6.47 3.28
N GLU A 19 -38.60 6.17 4.38
CA GLU A 19 -38.57 4.85 5.02
C GLU A 19 -39.18 3.76 4.12
N GLU A 20 -40.13 4.11 3.24
CA GLU A 20 -40.71 3.15 2.28
C GLU A 20 -39.70 2.72 1.21
N LYS A 21 -38.66 3.54 0.96
CA LYS A 21 -37.61 3.25 -0.03
C LYS A 21 -36.39 2.54 0.56
N LYS A 22 -36.44 2.13 1.82
CA LYS A 22 -35.32 1.49 2.54
C LYS A 22 -34.81 0.22 1.86
N GLU A 23 -35.69 -0.61 1.32
CA GLU A 23 -35.28 -1.82 0.60
C GLU A 23 -34.46 -1.47 -0.65
N ARG A 24 -34.95 -0.50 -1.44
CA ARG A 24 -34.24 -0.01 -2.62
C ARG A 24 -32.90 0.60 -2.27
N LEU A 25 -32.84 1.40 -1.20
CA LEU A 25 -31.58 1.93 -0.68
C LEU A 25 -30.60 0.81 -0.33
N GLY A 26 -31.07 -0.23 0.36
CA GLY A 26 -30.26 -1.40 0.70
C GLY A 26 -29.65 -2.06 -0.55
N THR A 27 -30.44 -2.25 -1.61
CA THR A 27 -29.94 -2.76 -2.90
C THR A 27 -28.85 -1.86 -3.49
N VAL A 28 -29.07 -0.53 -3.49
CA VAL A 28 -28.11 0.43 -4.04
C VAL A 28 -26.80 0.37 -3.25
N LEU A 29 -26.86 0.39 -1.91
CA LEU A 29 -25.68 0.34 -1.06
C LEU A 29 -24.92 -0.98 -1.20
N TYR A 30 -25.62 -2.11 -1.32
CA TYR A 30 -24.98 -3.40 -1.55
C TYR A 30 -24.17 -3.41 -2.86
N ASN A 31 -24.75 -2.92 -3.96
CA ASN A 31 -24.06 -2.83 -5.24
C ASN A 31 -22.80 -1.95 -5.17
N LEU A 32 -22.85 -0.86 -4.40
CA LEU A 32 -21.71 0.03 -4.22
C LEU A 32 -20.59 -0.62 -3.40
N VAL A 33 -20.94 -1.29 -2.29
CA VAL A 33 -19.95 -1.99 -1.45
C VAL A 33 -19.31 -3.15 -2.21
N GLU A 34 -20.10 -3.93 -2.95
CA GLU A 34 -19.57 -5.02 -3.77
C GLU A 34 -18.69 -4.50 -4.90
N SER A 35 -19.04 -3.36 -5.51
CA SER A 35 -18.16 -2.69 -6.48
C SER A 35 -16.83 -2.24 -5.86
N LEU A 36 -16.84 -1.74 -4.62
CA LEU A 36 -15.63 -1.39 -3.88
C LEU A 36 -14.77 -2.62 -3.57
N ARG A 37 -15.39 -3.74 -3.21
CA ARG A 37 -14.69 -5.02 -2.99
C ARG A 37 -13.96 -5.45 -4.24
N PHE A 38 -14.63 -5.48 -5.40
CA PHE A 38 -13.99 -5.79 -6.68
C PHE A 38 -12.83 -4.84 -6.99
N ALA A 39 -13.03 -3.53 -6.81
CA ALA A 39 -11.98 -2.55 -7.02
C ALA A 39 -10.77 -2.79 -6.09
N SER A 40 -10.99 -3.11 -4.82
CA SER A 40 -9.91 -3.40 -3.87
C SER A 40 -9.05 -4.59 -4.31
N VAL A 41 -9.69 -5.68 -4.76
CA VAL A 41 -8.98 -6.91 -5.17
C VAL A 41 -8.16 -6.64 -6.43
N LEU A 42 -8.74 -5.94 -7.40
CA LEU A 42 -8.04 -5.59 -8.64
C LEU A 42 -6.91 -4.58 -8.41
N LEU A 43 -7.08 -3.65 -7.47
CA LEU A 43 -6.05 -2.66 -7.11
C LEU A 43 -4.92 -3.25 -6.27
N SER A 44 -5.10 -4.42 -5.65
CA SER A 44 -4.10 -5.00 -4.75
C SER A 44 -2.72 -5.16 -5.37
N ALA A 45 -2.65 -5.45 -6.68
CA ALA A 45 -1.39 -5.60 -7.41
C ALA A 45 -0.64 -4.29 -7.65
N PHE A 46 -1.33 -3.14 -7.62
CA PHE A 46 -0.75 -1.83 -7.92
C PHE A 46 -0.67 -0.92 -6.69
N LEU A 47 -1.65 -1.00 -5.80
CA LEU A 47 -1.83 -0.17 -4.60
C LEU A 47 -2.21 -1.07 -3.41
N PRO A 48 -1.30 -1.92 -2.92
CA PRO A 48 -1.59 -2.89 -1.85
C PRO A 48 -2.07 -2.22 -0.56
N ASP A 49 -1.45 -1.11 -0.14
CA ASP A 49 -1.84 -0.38 1.06
C ASP A 49 -3.23 0.25 0.93
N THR A 50 -3.56 0.78 -0.24
CA THR A 50 -4.89 1.36 -0.48
C THR A 50 -5.94 0.26 -0.50
N SER A 51 -5.65 -0.87 -1.17
CA SER A 51 -6.53 -2.04 -1.19
C SER A 51 -6.84 -2.51 0.23
N LYS A 52 -5.82 -2.62 1.08
CA LYS A 52 -5.98 -2.97 2.50
C LYS A 52 -6.88 -1.98 3.25
N LYS A 53 -6.65 -0.67 3.09
CA LYS A 53 -7.49 0.37 3.71
C LYS A 53 -8.95 0.28 3.25
N ILE A 54 -9.20 0.03 1.96
CA ILE A 54 -10.57 -0.19 1.45
C ILE A 54 -11.19 -1.39 2.15
N ASN A 55 -10.48 -2.52 2.21
CA ASN A 55 -10.96 -3.76 2.81
C ASN A 55 -11.30 -3.61 4.29
N GLU A 56 -10.49 -2.87 5.03
CA GLU A 56 -10.74 -2.52 6.44
C GLU A 56 -12.00 -1.65 6.59
N GLN A 57 -12.17 -0.63 5.74
CA GLN A 57 -13.34 0.26 5.78
C GLN A 57 -14.65 -0.46 5.45
N ILE A 58 -14.65 -1.39 4.48
CA ILE A 58 -15.84 -2.18 4.15
C ILE A 58 -15.95 -3.48 4.96
N ASN A 59 -14.93 -3.78 5.79
CA ASN A 59 -14.82 -4.97 6.63
C ASN A 59 -15.06 -6.29 5.87
N THR A 60 -14.44 -6.41 4.69
CA THR A 60 -14.55 -7.61 3.86
C THR A 60 -13.45 -8.60 4.20
N THR A 61 -13.81 -9.89 4.27
CA THR A 61 -12.86 -11.00 4.37
C THR A 61 -12.63 -11.70 3.03
N ASN A 62 -13.53 -11.48 2.06
CA ASN A 62 -13.49 -12.15 0.77
C ASN A 62 -12.77 -11.29 -0.28
N ILE A 63 -11.45 -11.47 -0.35
CA ILE A 63 -10.53 -10.62 -1.15
C ILE A 63 -9.72 -11.41 -2.20
N SER A 64 -10.06 -12.69 -2.44
CA SER A 64 -9.34 -13.49 -3.44
C SER A 64 -9.77 -13.11 -4.86
N PHE A 65 -8.94 -13.39 -5.87
CA PHE A 65 -9.30 -13.07 -7.26
C PHE A 65 -10.44 -13.96 -7.76
N GLU A 66 -10.49 -15.22 -7.31
CA GLU A 66 -11.54 -16.19 -7.64
C GLU A 66 -12.91 -15.73 -7.15
N SER A 67 -12.95 -15.00 -6.03
CA SER A 67 -14.17 -14.43 -5.46
C SER A 67 -14.83 -13.36 -6.34
N LEU A 68 -14.15 -12.89 -7.38
CA LEU A 68 -14.68 -11.93 -8.34
C LEU A 68 -15.49 -12.59 -9.46
N SER A 69 -15.53 -13.92 -9.51
CA SER A 69 -16.35 -14.66 -10.49
C SER A 69 -17.86 -14.47 -10.27
N SER A 70 -18.28 -14.07 -9.07
CA SER A 70 -19.66 -13.82 -8.71
C SER A 70 -19.84 -12.49 -7.96
N PHE A 71 -20.98 -11.84 -8.17
CA PHE A 71 -21.32 -10.56 -7.55
C PHE A 71 -22.15 -10.75 -6.27
N ASN A 72 -21.59 -11.51 -5.32
CA ASN A 72 -22.26 -11.87 -4.06
C ASN A 72 -21.27 -12.06 -2.90
N GLY A 73 -20.06 -11.51 -3.02
CA GLY A 73 -18.99 -11.72 -2.04
C GLY A 73 -19.15 -10.93 -0.74
N THR A 74 -19.91 -9.84 -0.76
CA THR A 74 -20.23 -9.05 0.44
C THR A 74 -21.24 -9.78 1.32
N VAL A 75 -20.85 -10.06 2.56
CA VAL A 75 -21.70 -10.69 3.58
C VAL A 75 -22.73 -9.68 4.13
N VAL A 76 -24.01 -10.07 4.13
CA VAL A 76 -25.09 -9.22 4.66
C VAL A 76 -24.97 -9.09 6.19
N GLY A 77 -25.18 -7.89 6.70
CA GLY A 77 -25.06 -7.58 8.14
C GLY A 77 -23.66 -7.11 8.56
N THR A 78 -22.68 -7.15 7.66
CA THR A 78 -21.35 -6.58 7.89
C THR A 78 -21.46 -5.07 8.12
N LYS A 79 -20.86 -4.60 9.22
CA LYS A 79 -20.78 -3.17 9.53
C LYS A 79 -19.55 -2.56 8.87
N VAL A 80 -19.80 -1.56 8.03
CA VAL A 80 -18.75 -0.68 7.50
C VAL A 80 -18.15 0.17 8.60
N GLN A 81 -16.86 0.45 8.49
CA GLN A 81 -16.10 1.29 9.40
C GLN A 81 -15.77 2.62 8.72
N LYS A 82 -15.95 3.71 9.45
CA LYS A 82 -15.51 5.02 8.99
C LYS A 82 -14.00 5.10 9.09
N GLY A 83 -13.33 5.23 7.96
CA GLY A 83 -11.89 5.46 7.90
C GLY A 83 -11.53 6.85 7.41
N GLU A 84 -10.22 7.08 7.27
CA GLU A 84 -9.68 8.29 6.67
C GLU A 84 -9.90 8.31 5.15
N ALA A 85 -9.77 9.50 4.56
CA ALA A 85 -9.79 9.63 3.10
C ALA A 85 -8.64 8.82 2.48
N LEU A 86 -8.96 7.91 1.56
CA LEU A 86 -7.98 7.01 0.94
C LEU A 86 -6.87 7.77 0.22
N PHE A 87 -7.23 8.87 -0.42
CA PHE A 87 -6.33 9.74 -1.18
C PHE A 87 -6.50 11.19 -0.72
N PRO A 88 -5.83 11.62 0.35
CA PRO A 88 -5.79 13.02 0.73
C PRO A 88 -5.15 13.84 -0.40
N ARG A 89 -5.59 15.08 -0.58
CA ARG A 89 -4.99 15.98 -1.57
C ARG A 89 -3.52 16.18 -1.24
N ILE A 90 -2.67 16.04 -2.24
CA ILE A 90 -1.25 16.32 -2.11
C ILE A 90 -1.06 17.83 -2.15
N ASP A 91 -0.43 18.37 -1.11
CA ASP A 91 0.17 19.69 -1.14
C ASP A 91 1.53 19.57 -1.84
N VAL A 92 1.59 20.09 -3.07
CA VAL A 92 2.75 19.93 -3.96
C VAL A 92 3.98 20.62 -3.38
N ASP A 93 3.82 21.82 -2.81
CA ASP A 93 4.91 22.61 -2.26
C ASP A 93 5.51 21.91 -1.03
N LYS A 94 4.64 21.38 -0.15
CA LYS A 94 5.08 20.62 1.02
C LYS A 94 5.78 19.31 0.62
N LYS A 95 5.27 18.62 -0.41
CA LYS A 95 5.88 17.38 -0.90
C LYS A 95 7.24 17.60 -1.56
N LEU A 96 7.42 18.69 -2.30
CA LEU A 96 8.74 19.05 -2.84
C LEU A 96 9.72 19.34 -1.71
N ALA A 97 9.31 20.12 -0.71
CA ALA A 97 10.16 20.41 0.44
C ALA A 97 10.56 19.13 1.23
N GLU A 98 9.64 18.18 1.40
CA GLU A 98 9.95 16.86 2.01
C GLU A 98 10.97 16.07 1.16
N LEU A 99 10.84 16.08 -0.17
CA LEU A 99 11.74 15.39 -1.08
C LEU A 99 13.14 16.02 -1.08
N ASP A 100 13.21 17.35 -1.12
CA ASP A 100 14.46 18.09 -1.05
C ASP A 100 15.17 17.82 0.28
N ALA A 101 14.45 17.79 1.41
CA ALA A 101 15.01 17.44 2.71
C ALA A 101 15.52 15.98 2.77
N LEU A 102 14.79 15.03 2.19
CA LEU A 102 15.23 13.62 2.07
C LEU A 102 16.48 13.49 1.19
N ARG A 103 16.54 14.24 0.09
CA ARG A 103 17.69 14.28 -0.81
C ARG A 103 18.91 14.90 -0.14
N GLU A 104 18.74 15.99 0.60
CA GLU A 104 19.81 16.61 1.38
C GLU A 104 20.30 15.69 2.50
N ALA A 105 19.39 14.97 3.19
CA ALA A 105 19.75 13.96 4.18
C ALA A 105 20.55 12.81 3.57
N GLN A 106 20.13 12.27 2.42
CA GLN A 106 20.87 11.23 1.69
C GLN A 106 22.24 11.72 1.19
N LEU A 107 22.33 12.96 0.71
CA LEU A 107 23.60 13.56 0.29
C LEU A 107 24.55 13.78 1.49
N ALA A 108 24.01 14.14 2.66
CA ALA A 108 24.79 14.27 3.88
C ALA A 108 25.24 12.92 4.45
N GLU A 109 24.44 11.87 4.29
CA GLU A 109 24.78 10.49 4.66
C GLU A 109 25.86 9.90 3.74
N ASN A 110 25.72 10.08 2.42
CA ASN A 110 26.74 9.67 1.44
C ASN A 110 28.09 10.40 1.65
N LYS A 111 28.06 11.69 2.02
CA LYS A 111 29.28 12.44 2.40
C LYS A 111 29.92 11.96 3.71
N LYS A 112 29.16 11.33 4.61
CA LYS A 112 29.73 10.68 5.81
C LYS A 112 30.40 9.35 5.47
N ASP A 113 29.91 8.63 4.47
CA ASP A 113 30.54 7.39 4.00
C ASP A 113 31.83 7.64 3.20
N GLU A 114 31.95 8.74 2.47
CA GLU A 114 33.24 9.18 1.88
C GLU A 114 34.30 9.55 2.93
N LYS A 115 33.87 9.86 4.16
CA LYS A 115 34.75 10.21 5.29
C LYS A 115 35.14 9.03 6.17
N ARG A 116 34.75 7.78 5.82
CA ARG A 116 35.35 6.61 6.45
C ARG A 116 36.83 6.62 6.09
N GLU A 117 37.68 6.96 7.06
CA GLU A 117 39.13 6.81 6.91
C GLU A 117 39.41 5.37 6.49
N ILE A 118 39.78 5.20 5.22
CA ILE A 118 40.41 3.97 4.76
C ILE A 118 41.73 3.95 5.53
N THR A 119 41.79 3.23 6.65
CA THR A 119 43.06 2.95 7.31
C THR A 119 43.99 2.41 6.23
N PRO A 120 45.22 2.95 6.09
CA PRO A 120 46.12 2.54 5.02
C PRO A 120 46.20 1.01 5.01
N ILE A 121 45.97 0.43 3.82
CA ILE A 121 46.13 -1.00 3.59
C ILE A 121 47.51 -1.34 4.15
N LYS A 122 47.58 -2.30 5.09
CA LYS A 122 48.85 -2.75 5.66
C LYS A 122 49.79 -3.09 4.50
N GLU A 123 51.08 -2.77 4.66
CA GLU A 123 52.08 -3.04 3.63
C GLU A 123 51.95 -4.48 3.12
N GLU A 124 52.01 -4.63 1.79
CA GLU A 124 51.90 -5.93 1.14
C GLU A 124 52.98 -6.86 1.71
N ILE A 125 52.58 -8.05 2.14
CA ILE A 125 53.55 -9.03 2.63
C ILE A 125 54.42 -9.50 1.46
N THR A 126 55.71 -9.67 1.69
CA THR A 126 56.58 -10.25 0.68
C THR A 126 56.38 -11.77 0.62
N ILE A 127 56.84 -12.38 -0.48
CA ILE A 127 56.69 -13.82 -0.71
C ILE A 127 57.37 -14.65 0.40
N GLU A 128 58.46 -14.16 0.98
CA GLU A 128 59.18 -14.81 2.08
C GLU A 128 58.37 -14.84 3.39
N ASP A 129 57.49 -13.85 3.60
CA ASP A 129 56.61 -13.82 4.76
C ASP A 129 55.37 -14.69 4.56
N PHE A 130 54.92 -14.86 3.32
CA PHE A 130 53.87 -15.83 2.98
C PHE A 130 54.35 -17.28 3.17
N GLU A 131 55.59 -17.61 2.80
CA GLU A 131 56.15 -18.96 2.91
C GLU A 131 56.23 -19.46 4.36
N LYS A 132 56.33 -18.56 5.34
CA LYS A 132 56.37 -18.91 6.77
C LYS A 132 55.01 -19.33 7.35
N ILE A 133 53.91 -19.15 6.60
CA ILE A 133 52.55 -19.39 7.08
C ILE A 133 52.08 -20.79 6.65
N ASP A 134 51.79 -21.67 7.62
CA ASP A 134 51.20 -22.99 7.38
C ASP A 134 49.66 -22.90 7.42
N LEU A 135 49.03 -22.74 6.25
CA LEU A 135 47.58 -22.74 6.10
C LEU A 135 47.05 -24.16 5.89
N ARG A 136 46.34 -24.70 6.88
CA ARG A 136 45.65 -26.00 6.78
C ARG A 136 44.15 -25.81 6.62
N VAL A 137 43.59 -26.40 5.57
CA VAL A 137 42.16 -26.32 5.28
C VAL A 137 41.45 -27.47 6.01
N VAL A 138 40.47 -27.14 6.87
CA VAL A 138 39.51 -28.12 7.39
C VAL A 138 38.30 -28.12 6.47
N LYS A 139 37.95 -29.28 5.94
CA LYS A 139 36.72 -29.49 5.17
C LYS A 139 35.58 -29.74 6.15
N VAL A 140 34.55 -28.89 6.11
CA VAL A 140 33.24 -29.14 6.73
C VAL A 140 32.35 -29.82 5.70
#